data_AF-A0A2A4NA51-F1
#
_entry.id   AF-A0A2A4NA51-F1
#
_cell.length_a   1.000
_cell.length_b   1.000
_cell.length_c   1.000
_cell.angle_alpha   90.00
_cell.angle_beta   90.00
_cell.angle_gamma   90.00
#
_symmetry.space_group_name_H-M   'P 1'
#
loop_
_entity.id
_entity.type
_entity.pdbx_description
1 polymer ?
#
loop_
_entity_poly.entity_id
_entity_poly.type
_entity_poly.pdbx_seq_one_letter_code
_entity_poly.pdbx_strand_id
1 'polypeptide(L)' 'MKLGIVIYSTDAETVWNAFRLGNFALKERDEVKAFLL' A
#
# COMPACT_ATOMS: atom_id res chain seq x y z
N MET A 1 2.87 13.72 -2.67
CA MET A 1 3.85 13.10 -1.75
C MET A 1 4.25 11.73 -2.28
N LYS A 2 5.26 11.08 -1.67
CA LYS A 2 5.69 9.71 -2.02
C LYS A 2 5.38 8.77 -0.87
N LEU A 3 4.71 7.65 -1.14
CA LEU A 3 4.34 6.63 -0.16
C LEU A 3 4.98 5.29 -0.52
N GLY A 4 5.78 4.74 0.40
CA GLY A 4 6.30 3.38 0.33
C GLY A 4 5.52 2.46 1.26
N ILE A 5 5.06 1.32 0.75
CA ILE A 5 4.34 0.29 1.50
C ILE A 5 5.19 -0.98 1.48
N VAL A 6 5.58 -1.47 2.65
CA VAL A 6 6.29 -2.75 2.79
C VAL A 6 5.33 -3.77 3.39
N ILE A 7 5.08 -4.85 2.67
CA ILE A 7 4.14 -5.92 3.05
C ILE A 7 4.97 -7.18 3.25
N TYR A 8 5.09 -7.63 4.50
CA TYR A 8 5.74 -8.90 4.88
C TYR A 8 4.74 -9.93 5.41
N SER A 9 3.47 -9.54 5.51
CA SER A 9 2.41 -10.38 6.05
C SER A 9 1.70 -11.11 4.91
N THR A 10 1.37 -12.38 5.13
CA THR A 10 0.47 -13.16 4.27
C THR A 10 -0.97 -13.15 4.75
N ASP A 11 -1.27 -12.45 5.85
CA ASP A 11 -2.64 -12.26 6.32
C ASP A 11 -3.45 -11.39 5.34
N ALA A 12 -4.56 -11.93 4.86
CA ALA A 12 -5.32 -11.31 3.77
C ALA A 12 -5.89 -9.93 4.14
N GLU A 13 -6.36 -9.76 5.37
CA GLU A 13 -6.94 -8.48 5.83
C GLU A 13 -5.85 -7.41 5.92
N THR A 14 -4.68 -7.77 6.45
CA THR A 14 -3.51 -6.88 6.54
C THR A 14 -3.06 -6.42 5.15
N VAL A 15 -2.92 -7.37 4.21
CA VAL A 15 -2.53 -7.08 2.82
C VAL A 15 -3.58 -6.20 2.13
N TRP A 16 -4.86 -6.51 2.30
CA TRP A 16 -5.96 -5.72 1.74
C TRP A 16 -5.96 -4.29 2.26
N ASN A 17 -5.81 -4.09 3.56
CA ASN A 17 -5.76 -2.77 4.15
C ASN A 17 -4.55 -1.95 3.67
N ALA A 18 -3.39 -2.58 3.49
CA ALA A 18 -2.20 -1.93 2.92
C ALA A 18 -2.47 -1.43 1.49
N PHE A 19 -3.03 -2.29 0.62
CA PHE A 19 -3.38 -1.88 -0.74
C PHE A 19 -4.53 -0.86 -0.79
N ARG A 20 -5.50 -0.94 0.12
CA ARG A 20 -6.59 0.05 0.24
C ARG A 20 -6.04 1.44 0.53
N LEU A 21 -5.08 1.56 1.45
CA LEU A 21 -4.39 2.82 1.73
C LEU A 21 -3.62 3.33 0.50
N GLY A 22 -2.88 2.44 -0.18
CA GLY A 22 -2.16 2.80 -1.41
C GLY A 22 -3.09 3.34 -2.50
N ASN A 23 -4.23 2.68 -2.72
CA ASN A 23 -5.23 3.13 -3.70
C ASN A 23 -5.87 4.47 -3.33
N PHE A 24 -6.07 4.73 -2.03
CA PHE A 24 -6.52 6.05 -1.57
C PHE A 24 -5.47 7.12 -1.89
N ALA A 25 -4.20 6.90 -1.55
CA ALA A 25 -3.12 7.85 -1.83
C ALA A 25 -2.96 8.12 -3.34
N LEU A 26 -3.10 7.10 -4.19
CA LEU A 26 -3.09 7.29 -5.66
C LEU A 26 -4.18 8.25 -6.14
N LYS A 27 -5.38 8.23 -5.52
CA LYS A 27 -6.49 9.15 -5.88
C LYS A 27 -6.17 10.60 -5.49
N GLU A 28 -5.42 10.80 -4.42
CA GLU A 28 -4.90 12.10 -3.98
C GLU A 28 -3.68 12.57 -4.80
N ARG A 29 -3.33 11.83 -5.87
CA ARG A 29 -2.19 12.09 -6.78
C ARG A 29 -0.82 11.90 -6.12
N ASP A 30 -0.73 11.07 -5.08
CA ASP A 30 0.55 10.62 -4.54
C ASP A 30 1.19 9.54 -5.41
N GLU A 31 2.52 9.45 -5.37
CA GLU A 31 3.27 8.33 -5.97
C GLU A 31 3.39 7.21 -4.93
N VAL A 32 2.91 6.00 -5.26
CA VAL A 32 2.90 4.85 -4.35
C VAL A 32 3.78 3.73 -4.89
N LYS A 33 4.64 3.16 -4.03
CA LYS A 33 5.42 1.95 -4.31
C LYS A 33 5.15 0.88 -3.26
N ALA A 34 4.85 -0.33 -3.69
CA ALA A 34 4.66 -1.48 -2.81
C ALA A 34 5.82 -2.47 -2.96
N PHE A 35 6.32 -3.00 -1.84
CA PHE A 35 7.35 -4.02 -1.77
C PHE A 35 6.80 -5.23 -1.01
N LEU A 36 6.88 -6.41 -1.62
CA LEU A 36 6.42 -7.68 -1.03
C LEU A 36 7.65 -8.46 -0.59
N LEU A 37 7.68 -8.87 0.68
CA LEU A 37 8.78 -9.60 1.33
C LEU A 37 8.30 -10.96 1.85
#